data_AF-A0A358S9T3-F1
#
_entry.id   AF-A0A358S9T3-F1
#
_cell.length_a   1.000
_cell.length_b   1.000
_cell.length_c   1.000
_cell.angle_alpha   90.00
_cell.angle_beta   90.00
_cell.angle_gamma   90.00
#
_symmetry.space_group_name_H-M   'P 1'
#
loop_
_entity.id
_entity.type
_entity.pdbx_description
1 polymer ?
#
loop_
_entity_poly.entity_id
_entity_poly.type
_entity_poly.pdbx_seq_one_letter_code
_entity_poly.pdbx_strand_id
1 'polypeptide(L)'
;MRKRTFMIVLILFFFLSSIPVWANSAPVYWEASPSSNVMIVEADSPITVLKENLTFDFSENQLEDYSIVAKVTAEYTMKNTSENEITSSMVFPYFGNFSGNRKPGGEVLVDGSPVPYTLYYGDSYRKEDLEEEKLDLKAALEEVETGSYEPKNFSLNEPGVLYQVTFKNLKSEHFTGKVSFPLEGAEKVFAKNLNSYGYSGDSYDIGTSVRYQDTMELFFLGEALDLIPEAHTFEGKGLTENEDYTVEITKKSMLFQDYYEEMVADSEYLGYFVINNQTERNFFLKNLDDAFGLERLVTEDDLAQFLYEERLIFLYYETPFQAGEEKTISISYEAGGSMDRRSSKDPTYTFEYLLSPAGYFKDFKNLTLRVLPSEGYPYVISSSLPLDKKENGEYVGVFDTLPEKELTFTMYREEKITLVDRTEGFLSRNLYAFLFSGAVFLVFLAALVVGFGIRGLIRFKRHNR
;
A
#
# COMPACT_ATOMS: atom_id res chain seq x y z
N MET A 1 55.55 32.08 -4.38
CA MET A 1 54.15 32.56 -4.21
C MET A 1 53.11 31.64 -4.86
N ARG A 2 53.33 31.08 -6.06
CA ARG A 2 52.36 30.25 -6.81
C ARG A 2 51.81 28.98 -6.11
N LYS A 3 52.58 28.33 -5.21
CA LYS A 3 52.14 27.11 -4.49
C LYS A 3 51.22 27.37 -3.29
N ARG A 4 51.34 28.53 -2.62
CA ARG A 4 50.47 28.88 -1.47
C ARG A 4 49.09 29.35 -1.93
N THR A 5 49.01 30.03 -3.07
CA THR A 5 47.73 30.47 -3.66
C THR A 5 46.90 29.27 -4.16
N PHE A 6 47.54 28.25 -4.74
CA PHE A 6 46.85 27.03 -5.20
C PHE A 6 46.26 26.21 -4.05
N MET A 7 46.95 26.17 -2.90
CA MET A 7 46.48 25.46 -1.71
C MET A 7 45.30 26.16 -1.02
N ILE A 8 45.26 27.50 -1.06
CA ILE A 8 44.13 28.28 -0.53
C ILE A 8 42.90 28.13 -1.42
N VAL A 9 43.07 28.07 -2.75
CA VAL A 9 41.96 27.83 -3.69
C VAL A 9 41.41 26.41 -3.56
N LEU A 10 42.25 25.40 -3.28
CA LEU A 10 41.80 24.01 -3.05
C LEU A 10 41.02 23.85 -1.74
N ILE A 11 41.43 24.56 -0.68
CA ILE A 11 40.72 24.59 0.60
C ILE A 11 39.39 25.34 0.44
N LEU A 12 39.36 26.46 -0.29
CA LEU A 12 38.11 27.17 -0.61
C LEU A 12 37.16 26.34 -1.51
N PHE A 13 37.68 25.46 -2.37
CA PHE A 13 36.85 24.55 -3.17
C PHE A 13 36.23 23.43 -2.33
N PHE A 14 36.89 22.99 -1.24
CA PHE A 14 36.32 22.04 -0.27
C PHE A 14 35.23 22.65 0.62
N PHE A 15 35.20 23.99 0.77
CA PHE A 15 34.16 24.70 1.53
C PHE A 15 32.94 25.15 0.68
N LEU A 16 32.89 24.81 -0.61
CA LEU A 16 31.85 25.26 -1.55
C LEU A 16 31.05 24.12 -2.20
N SER A 17 31.20 22.89 -1.73
CA SER A 17 30.38 21.76 -2.17
C SER A 17 29.61 21.18 -0.97
N SER A 18 28.47 21.79 -0.65
CA SER A 18 27.42 21.14 0.14
C SER A 18 26.88 19.98 -0.69
N ILE A 19 27.49 18.81 -0.53
CA ILE A 19 26.92 17.57 -1.06
C ILE A 19 25.73 17.25 -0.16
N PRO A 20 24.53 16.94 -0.68
CA PRO A 20 23.41 16.54 0.16
C PRO A 20 23.79 15.26 0.95
N VAL A 21 23.37 15.17 2.21
CA VAL A 21 23.80 14.16 3.21
C VAL A 21 22.56 13.49 3.86
N TRP A 22 22.19 12.26 3.51
CA TRP A 22 20.83 11.58 3.48
C TRP A 22 20.31 10.60 4.65
N ALA A 23 19.47 10.98 5.67
CA ALA A 23 18.72 10.07 6.66
C ALA A 23 17.14 10.18 6.67
N ASN A 24 16.31 9.46 7.46
CA ASN A 24 14.82 9.47 7.19
C ASN A 24 13.95 10.61 7.79
N SER A 25 14.52 11.73 8.22
CA SER A 25 13.72 12.88 8.67
C SER A 25 14.15 14.12 7.91
N ALA A 26 13.20 14.99 7.54
CA ALA A 26 13.48 16.25 6.86
C ALA A 26 12.78 17.43 7.55
N PRO A 27 13.42 18.61 7.59
CA PRO A 27 12.75 19.84 8.01
C PRO A 27 11.79 20.33 6.92
N VAL A 28 10.61 20.76 7.34
CA VAL A 28 9.55 21.25 6.43
C VAL A 28 8.92 22.54 6.96
N TYR A 29 8.20 23.25 6.10
CA TYR A 29 7.33 24.35 6.47
C TYR A 29 6.09 24.38 5.57
N TRP A 30 5.08 25.15 6.00
CA TRP A 30 3.84 25.37 5.27
C TRP A 30 3.90 26.65 4.45
N GLU A 31 3.64 26.55 3.15
CA GLU A 31 3.34 27.73 2.33
C GLU A 31 1.86 27.75 1.98
N ALA A 32 1.18 28.81 2.44
CA ALA A 32 -0.22 29.05 2.10
C ALA A 32 -0.29 29.82 0.76
N SER A 33 -0.66 29.12 -0.31
CA SER A 33 -1.03 29.73 -1.59
C SER A 33 -2.53 29.98 -1.62
N PRO A 34 -3.06 30.99 -2.35
CA PRO A 34 -4.50 31.26 -2.43
C PRO A 34 -5.38 30.09 -2.92
N SER A 35 -4.76 29.02 -3.45
CA SER A 35 -5.43 27.84 -4.00
C SER A 35 -4.99 26.49 -3.41
N SER A 36 -3.99 26.44 -2.51
CA SER A 36 -3.53 25.19 -1.86
C SER A 36 -2.61 25.46 -0.67
N ASN A 37 -2.67 24.58 0.34
CA ASN A 37 -1.65 24.49 1.40
C ASN A 37 -0.71 23.35 1.03
N VAL A 38 0.58 23.64 0.88
CA VAL A 38 1.59 22.66 0.47
C VAL A 38 2.67 22.55 1.54
N MET A 39 3.10 21.32 1.82
CA MET A 39 4.24 21.05 2.69
C MET A 39 5.52 21.14 1.86
N ILE A 40 6.47 21.99 2.25
CA ILE A 40 7.69 22.24 1.48
C ILE A 40 8.91 21.96 2.36
N VAL A 41 9.93 21.36 1.77
CA VAL A 41 11.22 21.13 2.44
C VAL A 41 11.93 22.45 2.73
N GLU A 42 12.37 22.65 3.97
CA GLU A 42 13.13 23.82 4.40
C GLU A 42 14.59 23.72 3.93
N ALA A 43 15.05 24.61 3.05
CA ALA A 43 16.35 24.50 2.40
C ALA A 43 17.56 24.90 3.28
N ASP A 44 17.35 25.48 4.47
CA ASP A 44 18.41 26.04 5.32
C ASP A 44 18.12 25.88 6.83
N SER A 45 17.52 24.74 7.22
CA SER A 45 17.19 24.50 8.63
C SER A 45 18.44 24.59 9.51
N PRO A 46 18.42 25.32 10.65
CA PRO A 46 19.58 25.44 11.54
C PRO A 46 19.81 24.18 12.39
N ILE A 47 19.00 23.13 12.21
CA ILE A 47 19.13 21.84 12.89
C ILE A 47 20.23 21.01 12.24
N THR A 48 21.10 20.44 13.08
CA THR A 48 22.10 19.44 12.69
C THR A 48 21.77 18.10 13.33
N VAL A 49 21.88 17.02 12.56
CA VAL A 49 21.79 15.65 13.08
C VAL A 49 23.18 15.19 13.49
N LEU A 50 23.41 15.02 14.80
CA LEU A 50 24.71 14.60 15.34
C LEU A 50 24.91 13.08 15.29
N LYS A 51 23.80 12.34 15.29
CA LYS A 51 23.75 10.88 15.33
C LYS A 51 22.37 10.37 14.92
N GLU A 52 22.32 9.24 14.22
CA GLU A 52 21.14 8.38 14.09
C GLU A 52 21.48 6.94 14.51
N ASN A 53 20.62 6.36 15.35
CA ASN A 53 20.59 4.92 15.60
C ASN A 53 19.32 4.36 14.94
N LEU A 54 19.49 3.60 13.86
CA LEU A 54 18.39 2.93 13.18
C LEU A 54 18.40 1.44 13.52
N THR A 55 17.28 0.96 14.07
CA THR A 55 17.11 -0.44 14.47
C THR A 55 15.91 -1.05 13.78
N PHE A 56 16.11 -2.22 13.17
CA PHE A 56 15.06 -3.13 12.71
C PHE A 56 15.00 -4.30 13.68
N ASP A 57 13.96 -4.37 14.50
CA ASP A 57 13.76 -5.43 15.48
C ASP A 57 12.72 -6.44 15.01
N PHE A 58 13.15 -7.68 14.77
CA PHE A 58 12.30 -8.80 14.38
C PHE A 58 12.07 -9.80 15.53
N SER A 59 12.53 -9.49 16.75
CA SER A 59 12.51 -10.42 17.88
C SER A 59 11.11 -10.85 18.28
N GLU A 60 10.09 -10.02 18.02
CA GLU A 60 8.69 -10.35 18.28
C GLU A 60 8.13 -11.46 17.37
N ASN A 61 8.86 -11.88 16.33
CA ASN A 61 8.46 -12.94 15.39
C ASN A 61 7.06 -12.75 14.79
N GLN A 62 6.66 -11.50 14.56
CA GLN A 62 5.35 -11.18 14.01
C GLN A 62 5.27 -11.57 12.53
N LEU A 63 4.15 -12.21 12.16
CA LEU A 63 3.79 -12.57 10.80
C LEU A 63 2.40 -11.98 10.48
N GLU A 64 2.33 -11.16 9.44
CA GLU A 64 1.10 -10.49 9.04
C GLU A 64 0.99 -10.43 7.51
N ASP A 65 -0.17 -10.80 6.95
CA ASP A 65 -0.42 -10.85 5.50
C ASP A 65 0.69 -11.54 4.71
N TYR A 66 1.13 -12.69 5.22
CA TYR A 66 2.25 -13.47 4.68
C TYR A 66 3.62 -12.78 4.76
N SER A 67 3.74 -11.59 5.34
CA SER A 67 4.99 -10.86 5.58
C SER A 67 5.52 -11.10 7.00
N ILE A 68 6.86 -11.03 7.19
CA ILE A 68 7.42 -10.73 8.52
C ILE A 68 7.38 -9.22 8.79
N VAL A 69 7.22 -8.84 10.05
CA VAL A 69 7.11 -7.43 10.48
C VAL A 69 8.31 -7.06 11.35
N ALA A 70 8.89 -5.90 11.07
CA ALA A 70 9.93 -5.28 11.89
C ALA A 70 9.31 -4.16 12.73
N LYS A 71 9.68 -4.09 14.02
CA LYS A 71 9.58 -2.83 14.75
C LYS A 71 10.77 -1.98 14.37
N VAL A 72 10.54 -0.95 13.58
CA VAL A 72 11.58 0.00 13.15
C VAL A 72 11.67 1.10 14.19
N THR A 73 12.88 1.50 14.57
CA THR A 73 13.12 2.64 15.45
C THR A 73 14.28 3.47 14.92
N ALA A 74 13.99 4.73 14.60
CA ALA A 74 14.96 5.73 14.20
C ALA A 74 15.14 6.74 15.34
N GLU A 75 16.29 6.69 16.00
CA GLU A 75 16.62 7.57 17.12
C GLU A 75 17.71 8.57 16.70
N TYR A 76 17.34 9.84 16.65
CA TYR A 76 18.18 10.96 16.29
C TYR A 76 18.67 11.72 17.53
N THR A 77 19.93 12.13 17.52
CA THR A 77 20.42 13.22 18.38
C THR A 77 20.52 14.47 17.52
N MET A 78 19.64 15.44 17.73
CA MET A 78 19.54 16.66 16.94
C MET A 78 19.96 17.88 17.74
N LYS A 79 20.55 18.88 17.06
CA LYS A 79 21.03 20.13 17.68
C LYS A 79 20.55 21.36 16.93
N ASN A 80 19.99 22.33 17.65
CA ASN A 80 19.83 23.69 17.12
C ASN A 80 21.16 24.43 17.14
N THR A 81 21.70 24.74 15.95
CA THR A 81 22.99 25.42 15.82
C THR A 81 22.87 26.94 15.66
N SER A 82 21.66 27.49 15.73
CA SER A 82 21.42 28.93 15.72
C SER A 82 21.53 29.56 17.12
N GLU A 83 21.59 30.89 17.16
CA GLU A 83 21.60 31.67 18.41
C GLU A 83 20.18 31.93 18.95
N ASN A 84 19.14 31.49 18.24
CA ASN A 84 17.75 31.75 18.59
C ASN A 84 17.03 30.46 18.95
N GLU A 85 15.98 30.59 19.76
CA GLU A 85 14.98 29.54 19.90
C GLU A 85 14.23 29.36 18.56
N ILE A 86 13.99 28.10 18.18
CA ILE A 86 13.22 27.75 16.98
C ILE A 86 12.23 26.64 17.31
N THR A 87 11.13 26.59 16.56
CA THR A 87 10.30 25.39 16.49
C THR A 87 10.52 24.77 15.13
N SER A 88 11.12 23.57 15.10
CA SER A 88 11.35 22.84 13.86
C SER A 88 10.13 21.99 13.56
N SER A 89 9.55 22.15 12.37
CA SER A 89 8.54 21.24 11.84
C SER A 89 9.27 20.14 11.05
N MET A 90 8.97 18.89 11.33
CA MET A 90 9.67 17.73 10.79
C MET A 90 8.68 16.78 10.14
N VAL A 91 9.10 16.20 9.02
CA VAL A 91 8.41 15.11 8.36
C VAL A 91 9.30 13.87 8.33
N PHE A 92 8.72 12.72 8.62
CA PHE A 92 9.35 11.41 8.53
C PHE A 92 8.56 10.56 7.52
N PRO A 93 9.05 10.43 6.27
CA PRO A 93 8.40 9.59 5.28
C PRO A 93 8.74 8.12 5.51
N TYR A 94 7.76 7.24 5.31
CA TYR A 94 8.01 5.79 5.30
C TYR A 94 6.99 5.10 4.40
N PHE A 95 7.34 3.90 3.93
CA PHE A 95 6.42 3.06 3.16
C PHE A 95 5.45 2.35 4.11
N GLY A 96 4.17 2.41 3.77
CA GLY A 96 3.14 1.65 4.46
C GLY A 96 1.82 1.63 3.68
N ASN A 97 0.82 1.00 4.27
CA ASN A 97 -0.54 0.92 3.75
C ASN A 97 -1.52 0.80 4.93
N PHE A 98 -2.80 0.61 4.65
CA PHE A 98 -3.85 0.42 5.66
C PHE A 98 -4.26 -1.05 5.81
N SER A 99 -3.47 -1.99 5.28
CA SER A 99 -3.82 -3.41 5.30
C SER A 99 -3.40 -4.09 6.60
N GLY A 100 -4.17 -5.11 6.98
CA GLY A 100 -3.89 -5.93 8.14
C GLY A 100 -4.16 -5.23 9.47
N ASN A 101 -3.39 -5.59 10.50
CA ASN A 101 -3.42 -4.95 11.82
C ASN A 101 -2.44 -3.78 11.91
N ARG A 102 -1.53 -3.65 10.94
CA ARG A 102 -0.57 -2.54 10.79
C ARG A 102 -1.29 -1.26 10.37
N LYS A 103 -1.83 -0.53 11.35
CA LYS A 103 -2.26 0.85 11.08
C LYS A 103 -1.04 1.71 10.75
N PRO A 104 -1.14 2.60 9.75
CA PRO A 104 -0.25 3.74 9.63
C PRO A 104 -0.07 4.45 10.97
N GLY A 105 1.17 4.81 11.25
CA GLY A 105 1.56 5.53 12.46
C GLY A 105 2.52 4.74 13.33
N GLY A 106 2.59 5.19 14.57
CA GLY A 106 3.53 4.67 15.55
C GLY A 106 3.68 5.63 16.72
N GLU A 107 4.92 5.80 17.19
CA GLU A 107 5.23 6.65 18.34
C GLU A 107 6.35 7.63 17.98
N VAL A 108 6.18 8.88 18.42
CA VAL A 108 7.22 9.92 18.37
C VAL A 108 7.53 10.33 19.79
N LEU A 109 8.80 10.20 20.19
CA LEU A 109 9.31 10.59 21.49
C LEU A 109 10.32 11.72 21.34
N VAL A 110 10.18 12.78 22.14
CA VAL A 110 11.18 13.84 22.32
C VAL A 110 11.70 13.75 23.75
N ASP A 111 13.01 13.53 23.89
CA ASP A 111 13.69 13.31 25.17
C ASP A 111 13.00 12.21 26.02
N GLY A 112 12.49 11.17 25.34
CA GLY A 112 11.77 10.04 25.94
C GLY A 112 10.30 10.31 26.28
N SER A 113 9.77 11.51 25.99
CA SER A 113 8.37 11.86 26.23
C SER A 113 7.57 11.85 24.92
N PRO A 114 6.37 11.24 24.88
CA PRO A 114 5.56 11.19 23.67
C PRO A 114 5.06 12.57 23.26
N VAL A 115 5.12 12.85 21.96
CA VAL A 115 4.59 14.08 21.35
C VAL A 115 3.53 13.74 20.29
N PRO A 116 2.53 14.61 20.09
CA PRO A 116 1.55 14.41 19.04
C PRO A 116 2.19 14.53 17.66
N TYR A 117 1.64 13.78 16.70
CA TYR A 117 1.98 13.86 15.28
C TYR A 117 0.71 13.80 14.43
N THR A 118 0.83 14.20 13.17
CA THR A 118 -0.22 14.08 12.14
C THR A 118 0.32 13.23 11.00
N LEU A 119 -0.49 12.32 10.48
CA LEU A 119 -0.15 11.55 9.29
C LEU A 119 -0.72 12.21 8.05
N TYR A 120 0.07 12.31 7.00
CA TYR A 120 -0.38 12.63 5.66
C TYR A 120 -0.05 11.48 4.71
N TYR A 121 -0.84 11.34 3.64
CA TYR A 121 -0.78 10.20 2.75
C TYR A 121 -0.46 10.68 1.34
N GLY A 122 0.62 10.16 0.77
CA GLY A 122 0.94 10.35 -0.64
C GLY A 122 0.16 9.39 -1.54
N ASP A 123 0.39 9.55 -2.84
CA ASP A 123 -0.14 8.64 -3.85
C ASP A 123 0.50 7.24 -3.76
N SER A 124 -0.11 6.28 -4.45
CA SER A 124 0.37 4.90 -4.42
C SER A 124 1.77 4.80 -5.02
N TYR A 125 2.61 4.02 -4.34
CA TYR A 125 4.00 3.87 -4.68
C TYR A 125 4.23 2.53 -5.38
N ARG A 126 4.78 2.54 -6.60
CA ARG A 126 5.08 1.30 -7.33
C ARG A 126 6.58 1.02 -7.28
N LYS A 127 6.91 -0.21 -6.87
CA LYS A 127 8.29 -0.70 -6.72
C LYS A 127 9.18 -0.62 -7.97
N GLU A 128 8.57 -0.57 -9.15
CA GLU A 128 9.27 -0.42 -10.43
C GLU A 128 9.99 0.94 -10.55
N ASP A 129 9.62 1.92 -9.72
CA ASP A 129 10.17 3.27 -9.74
C ASP A 129 11.49 3.42 -8.94
N LEU A 130 11.92 2.38 -8.21
CA LEU A 130 13.12 2.42 -7.33
C LEU A 130 14.40 1.85 -7.93
N GLU A 131 14.41 1.34 -9.16
CA GLU A 131 15.54 0.50 -9.62
C GLU A 131 16.91 1.20 -9.58
N GLU A 132 17.02 2.52 -9.40
CA GLU A 132 18.31 3.15 -9.03
C GLU A 132 18.23 4.58 -8.42
N GLU A 133 17.04 5.15 -8.20
CA GLU A 133 16.89 6.56 -7.81
C GLU A 133 16.40 6.77 -6.37
N LYS A 134 16.85 7.89 -5.80
CA LYS A 134 16.53 8.30 -4.42
C LYS A 134 15.16 8.99 -4.40
N LEU A 135 14.47 8.98 -3.27
CA LEU A 135 13.19 9.68 -3.17
C LEU A 135 13.36 11.19 -3.43
N ASP A 136 12.65 11.71 -4.43
CA ASP A 136 12.44 13.15 -4.57
C ASP A 136 11.38 13.60 -3.56
N LEU A 137 11.84 13.85 -2.33
CA LEU A 137 10.95 14.25 -1.23
C LEU A 137 10.22 15.56 -1.53
N LYS A 138 10.81 16.47 -2.30
CA LYS A 138 10.15 17.75 -2.62
C LYS A 138 8.95 17.52 -3.51
N ALA A 139 9.13 16.76 -4.60
CA ALA A 139 8.04 16.38 -5.48
C ALA A 139 6.96 15.60 -4.70
N ALA A 140 7.37 14.65 -3.86
CA ALA A 140 6.43 13.83 -3.09
C ALA A 140 5.60 14.64 -2.08
N LEU A 141 6.17 15.69 -1.47
CA LEU A 141 5.45 16.57 -0.54
C LEU A 141 4.55 17.60 -1.25
N GLU A 142 4.86 17.98 -2.50
CA GLU A 142 4.02 18.88 -3.30
C GLU A 142 2.65 18.27 -3.62
N GLU A 143 2.55 16.94 -3.66
CA GLU A 143 1.33 16.20 -3.95
C GLU A 143 0.46 15.94 -2.72
N VAL A 144 0.98 16.19 -1.52
CA VAL A 144 0.27 15.89 -0.27
C VAL A 144 -0.83 16.92 -0.05
N GLU A 145 -2.06 16.44 0.13
CA GLU A 145 -3.19 17.29 0.52
C GLU A 145 -3.22 17.52 2.03
N THR A 146 -3.31 18.79 2.42
CA THR A 146 -3.09 19.21 3.81
C THR A 146 -4.19 20.14 4.32
N GLY A 147 -4.95 20.75 3.39
CA GLY A 147 -6.21 21.41 3.69
C GLY A 147 -7.39 20.45 3.62
N SER A 148 -8.62 20.95 3.58
CA SER A 148 -9.77 20.10 3.23
C SER A 148 -9.73 19.78 1.74
N TYR A 149 -9.83 18.51 1.38
CA TYR A 149 -9.97 18.10 -0.02
C TYR A 149 -11.36 18.43 -0.55
N GLU A 150 -11.41 19.12 -1.68
CA GLU A 150 -12.65 19.40 -2.43
C GLU A 150 -12.64 18.59 -3.74
N PRO A 151 -13.56 17.62 -3.90
CA PRO A 151 -13.64 16.78 -5.10
C PRO A 151 -13.91 17.58 -6.38
N LYS A 152 -13.35 17.11 -7.50
CA LYS A 152 -13.47 17.74 -8.84
C LYS A 152 -14.50 17.04 -9.73
N ASN A 153 -14.71 15.74 -9.51
CA ASN A 153 -15.55 14.87 -10.33
C ASN A 153 -16.94 14.65 -9.71
N PHE A 154 -17.18 15.06 -8.48
CA PHE A 154 -18.50 15.07 -7.84
C PHE A 154 -18.58 16.23 -6.83
N SER A 155 -19.76 16.50 -6.27
CA SER A 155 -19.88 17.40 -5.11
C SER A 155 -20.46 16.67 -3.90
N LEU A 156 -19.89 16.89 -2.72
CA LEU A 156 -20.46 16.41 -1.46
C LEU A 156 -21.88 16.94 -1.22
N ASN A 157 -22.19 18.14 -1.72
CA ASN A 157 -23.52 18.74 -1.62
C ASN A 157 -24.46 18.36 -2.78
N GLU A 158 -24.04 17.44 -3.65
CA GLU A 158 -24.86 16.98 -4.76
C GLU A 158 -26.01 16.09 -4.22
N PRO A 159 -27.27 16.36 -4.61
CA PRO A 159 -28.37 15.48 -4.26
C PRO A 159 -28.29 14.17 -5.05
N GLY A 160 -28.65 13.07 -4.40
CA GLY A 160 -28.76 11.78 -5.05
C GLY A 160 -29.86 10.91 -4.47
N VAL A 161 -29.97 9.70 -5.01
CA VAL A 161 -30.94 8.71 -4.58
C VAL A 161 -30.21 7.43 -4.19
N LEU A 162 -30.36 7.07 -2.92
CA LEU A 162 -29.96 5.76 -2.40
C LEU A 162 -31.04 4.73 -2.75
N TYR A 163 -30.65 3.68 -3.44
CA TYR A 163 -31.44 2.50 -3.74
C TYR A 163 -30.93 1.32 -2.92
N GLN A 164 -31.83 0.61 -2.26
CA GLN A 164 -31.54 -0.69 -1.66
C GLN A 164 -32.39 -1.74 -2.34
N VAL A 165 -31.74 -2.71 -3.00
CA VAL A 165 -32.41 -3.78 -3.75
C VAL A 165 -32.24 -5.09 -2.99
N THR A 166 -33.31 -5.53 -2.35
CA THR A 166 -33.33 -6.75 -1.54
C THR A 166 -33.89 -7.91 -2.35
N PHE A 167 -33.07 -8.92 -2.61
CA PHE A 167 -33.54 -10.20 -3.14
C PHE A 167 -33.79 -11.16 -1.99
N LYS A 168 -34.92 -11.85 -2.00
CA LYS A 168 -35.26 -12.88 -1.01
C LYS A 168 -35.59 -14.19 -1.69
N ASN A 169 -34.95 -15.26 -1.21
CA ASN A 169 -35.15 -16.60 -1.71
C ASN A 169 -36.43 -17.21 -1.14
N LEU A 170 -37.32 -17.68 -2.02
CA LEU A 170 -38.53 -18.41 -1.63
C LEU A 170 -38.32 -19.92 -1.65
N LYS A 171 -37.22 -20.39 -2.26
CA LYS A 171 -36.83 -21.79 -2.37
C LYS A 171 -35.55 -22.05 -1.58
N SER A 172 -35.11 -23.31 -1.56
CA SER A 172 -33.85 -23.70 -0.91
C SER A 172 -32.65 -23.69 -1.85
N GLU A 173 -32.84 -23.27 -3.11
CA GLU A 173 -31.78 -23.27 -4.13
C GLU A 173 -31.09 -21.91 -4.22
N HIS A 174 -29.77 -21.94 -4.29
CA HIS A 174 -28.93 -20.74 -4.41
C HIS A 174 -29.07 -20.11 -5.81
N PHE A 175 -29.15 -18.78 -5.88
CA PHE A 175 -29.25 -18.05 -7.15
C PHE A 175 -28.45 -16.75 -7.13
N THR A 176 -28.31 -16.11 -8.29
CA THR A 176 -27.71 -14.79 -8.45
C THR A 176 -28.80 -13.77 -8.73
N GLY A 177 -28.90 -12.76 -7.86
CA GLY A 177 -29.71 -11.57 -8.12
C GLY A 177 -28.90 -10.59 -8.95
N LYS A 178 -29.48 -10.04 -10.00
CA LYS A 178 -28.86 -9.08 -10.92
C LYS A 178 -29.74 -7.85 -11.03
N VAL A 179 -29.15 -6.66 -11.09
CA VAL A 179 -29.83 -5.40 -11.39
C VAL A 179 -29.14 -4.74 -12.55
N SER A 180 -29.91 -4.43 -13.59
CA SER A 180 -29.43 -3.71 -14.78
C SER A 180 -29.96 -2.29 -14.77
N PHE A 181 -29.16 -1.31 -15.19
CA PHE A 181 -29.57 0.09 -15.28
C PHE A 181 -28.76 0.86 -16.34
N PRO A 182 -29.37 1.81 -17.06
CA PRO A 182 -28.66 2.69 -17.98
C PRO A 182 -27.98 3.83 -17.20
N LEU A 183 -26.91 4.40 -17.76
CA LEU A 183 -26.36 5.68 -17.29
C LEU A 183 -26.15 6.61 -18.50
N GLU A 184 -26.63 7.84 -18.42
CA GLU A 184 -26.57 8.85 -19.50
C GLU A 184 -25.65 10.03 -19.14
N GLY A 185 -24.93 10.58 -20.13
CA GLY A 185 -24.09 11.76 -19.92
C GLY A 185 -23.02 11.59 -18.84
N ALA A 186 -23.07 12.43 -17.80
CA ALA A 186 -22.08 12.48 -16.71
C ALA A 186 -22.57 11.83 -15.41
N GLU A 187 -23.71 11.13 -15.42
CA GLU A 187 -24.26 10.48 -14.24
C GLU A 187 -23.32 9.41 -13.68
N LYS A 188 -23.35 9.25 -12.36
CA LYS A 188 -22.44 8.38 -11.60
C LYS A 188 -23.19 7.56 -10.56
N VAL A 189 -22.69 6.36 -10.31
CA VAL A 189 -23.20 5.44 -9.30
C VAL A 189 -22.06 5.00 -8.41
N PHE A 190 -22.27 5.08 -7.10
CA PHE A 190 -21.50 4.31 -6.13
C PHE A 190 -22.30 3.07 -5.74
N ALA A 191 -21.66 1.90 -5.62
CA ALA A 191 -22.36 0.66 -5.23
C ALA A 191 -21.59 -0.17 -4.20
N LYS A 192 -22.32 -0.84 -3.32
CA LYS A 192 -21.74 -1.78 -2.33
C LYS A 192 -22.59 -3.03 -2.14
N ASN A 193 -22.04 -4.02 -1.41
CA ASN A 193 -22.65 -5.32 -1.15
C ASN A 193 -22.97 -6.14 -2.42
N LEU A 194 -22.03 -6.14 -3.37
CA LEU A 194 -22.14 -6.84 -4.66
C LEU A 194 -21.03 -7.89 -4.80
N ASN A 195 -21.25 -8.90 -5.66
CA ASN A 195 -20.27 -9.94 -5.99
C ASN A 195 -19.83 -9.89 -7.46
N SER A 196 -20.50 -9.10 -8.28
CA SER A 196 -20.18 -8.93 -9.69
C SER A 196 -20.69 -7.59 -10.17
N TYR A 197 -19.94 -6.97 -11.08
CA TYR A 197 -20.40 -5.84 -11.86
C TYR A 197 -19.85 -5.95 -13.28
N GLY A 198 -20.48 -5.24 -14.21
CA GLY A 198 -20.06 -5.20 -15.60
C GLY A 198 -20.88 -4.20 -16.40
N TYR A 199 -20.50 -4.05 -17.66
CA TYR A 199 -21.18 -3.18 -18.60
C TYR A 199 -21.36 -3.91 -19.92
N SER A 200 -22.55 -3.80 -20.50
CA SER A 200 -22.89 -4.43 -21.77
C SER A 200 -23.80 -3.51 -22.59
N GLY A 201 -23.36 -3.12 -23.78
CA GLY A 201 -24.12 -2.25 -24.66
C GLY A 201 -24.19 -0.83 -24.10
N ASP A 202 -25.36 -0.41 -23.61
CA ASP A 202 -25.65 0.89 -22.98
C ASP A 202 -26.11 0.73 -21.51
N SER A 203 -25.98 -0.47 -20.94
CA SER A 203 -26.45 -0.80 -19.58
C SER A 203 -25.32 -1.29 -18.70
N TYR A 204 -25.35 -0.85 -17.46
CA TYR A 204 -24.55 -1.40 -16.36
C TYR A 204 -25.33 -2.53 -15.71
N ASP A 205 -24.59 -3.52 -15.24
CA ASP A 205 -25.09 -4.71 -14.57
C ASP A 205 -24.34 -4.84 -13.24
N ILE A 206 -25.07 -4.98 -12.14
CA ILE A 206 -24.51 -5.41 -10.86
C ILE A 206 -25.22 -6.68 -10.39
N GLY A 207 -24.54 -7.48 -9.57
CA GLY A 207 -25.14 -8.72 -9.07
C GLY A 207 -24.56 -9.18 -7.75
N THR A 208 -25.36 -9.98 -7.06
CA THR A 208 -25.04 -10.57 -5.75
C THR A 208 -25.50 -12.02 -5.69
N SER A 209 -24.84 -12.81 -4.87
CA SER A 209 -25.17 -14.21 -4.63
C SER A 209 -26.20 -14.32 -3.51
N VAL A 210 -27.37 -14.89 -3.79
CA VAL A 210 -28.50 -14.89 -2.87
C VAL A 210 -28.76 -16.28 -2.32
N ARG A 211 -28.43 -16.49 -1.04
CA ARG A 211 -28.71 -17.77 -0.35
C ARG A 211 -30.05 -17.76 0.36
N TYR A 212 -30.33 -16.72 1.13
CA TYR A 212 -31.59 -16.56 1.87
C TYR A 212 -32.21 -15.21 1.56
N GLN A 213 -31.45 -14.16 1.82
CA GLN A 213 -31.82 -12.78 1.53
C GLN A 213 -30.54 -11.96 1.52
N ASP A 214 -30.37 -11.16 0.47
CA ASP A 214 -29.19 -10.33 0.27
C ASP A 214 -29.64 -8.98 -0.31
N THR A 215 -28.95 -7.91 0.07
CA THR A 215 -29.32 -6.53 -0.29
C THR A 215 -28.14 -5.84 -0.94
N MET A 216 -28.32 -5.41 -2.19
CA MET A 216 -27.38 -4.53 -2.88
C MET A 216 -27.75 -3.08 -2.62
N GLU A 217 -26.74 -2.22 -2.56
CA GLU A 217 -26.90 -0.79 -2.36
C GLU A 217 -26.30 -0.03 -3.55
N LEU A 218 -27.05 0.95 -4.06
CA LEU A 218 -26.61 1.85 -5.12
C LEU A 218 -26.93 3.28 -4.71
N PHE A 219 -25.94 4.16 -4.69
CA PHE A 219 -26.15 5.59 -4.60
C PHE A 219 -25.97 6.24 -5.97
N PHE A 220 -27.07 6.75 -6.52
CA PHE A 220 -27.08 7.43 -7.81
C PHE A 220 -26.96 8.94 -7.63
N LEU A 221 -25.95 9.55 -8.26
CA LEU A 221 -25.79 11.00 -8.37
C LEU A 221 -26.66 11.51 -9.53
N GLY A 222 -27.94 11.77 -9.22
CA GLY A 222 -28.94 12.23 -10.17
C GLY A 222 -30.37 12.17 -9.59
N GLU A 223 -31.38 12.40 -10.43
CA GLU A 223 -32.78 12.50 -9.98
C GLU A 223 -33.43 11.13 -9.73
N ALA A 224 -33.26 10.19 -10.66
CA ALA A 224 -33.76 8.83 -10.57
C ALA A 224 -33.09 7.91 -11.60
N LEU A 225 -32.98 6.64 -11.24
CA LEU A 225 -32.44 5.56 -12.04
C LEU A 225 -33.52 4.47 -12.24
N ASP A 226 -33.68 4.01 -13.47
CA ASP A 226 -34.56 2.89 -13.80
C ASP A 226 -33.83 1.56 -13.57
N LEU A 227 -34.20 0.87 -12.49
CA LEU A 227 -33.60 -0.41 -12.10
C LEU A 227 -34.40 -1.59 -12.67
N ILE A 228 -33.72 -2.53 -13.32
CA ILE A 228 -34.29 -3.75 -13.90
C ILE A 228 -33.74 -4.95 -13.12
N PRO A 229 -34.45 -5.43 -12.08
CA PRO A 229 -34.02 -6.59 -11.31
C PRO A 229 -34.38 -7.91 -12.01
N GLU A 230 -33.44 -8.85 -12.01
CA GLU A 230 -33.60 -10.20 -12.51
C GLU A 230 -32.92 -11.21 -11.58
N ALA A 231 -33.29 -12.48 -11.66
CA ALA A 231 -32.59 -13.54 -10.94
C ALA A 231 -32.33 -14.74 -11.85
N HIS A 232 -31.16 -15.35 -11.67
CA HIS A 232 -30.70 -16.48 -12.49
C HIS A 232 -30.04 -17.55 -11.63
N THR A 233 -30.15 -18.82 -12.01
CA THR A 233 -29.33 -19.89 -11.40
C THR A 233 -27.85 -19.73 -11.79
N PHE A 234 -26.97 -20.46 -11.11
CA PHE A 234 -25.53 -20.49 -11.47
C PHE A 234 -25.28 -20.99 -12.90
N GLU A 235 -26.20 -21.78 -13.47
CA GLU A 235 -26.14 -22.25 -14.86
C GLU A 235 -26.68 -21.20 -15.86
N GLY A 236 -27.08 -20.01 -15.40
CA GLY A 236 -27.60 -18.92 -16.23
C GLY A 236 -29.08 -19.07 -16.61
N LYS A 237 -29.84 -19.91 -15.90
CA LYS A 237 -31.28 -20.07 -16.16
C LYS A 237 -32.06 -19.00 -15.38
N GLY A 238 -32.85 -18.20 -16.08
CA GLY A 238 -33.74 -17.21 -15.47
C GLY A 238 -34.78 -17.83 -14.52
N LEU A 239 -35.08 -17.09 -13.46
CA LEU A 239 -36.03 -17.43 -12.39
C LEU A 239 -37.26 -16.51 -12.44
N THR A 240 -38.36 -16.96 -11.84
CA THR A 240 -39.64 -16.24 -11.83
C THR A 240 -39.87 -15.56 -10.48
N GLU A 241 -40.08 -14.25 -10.49
CA GLU A 241 -40.46 -13.49 -9.30
C GLU A 241 -41.82 -13.95 -8.75
N ASN A 242 -41.96 -13.97 -7.42
CA ASN A 242 -43.09 -14.48 -6.63
C ASN A 242 -43.28 -16.01 -6.68
N GLU A 243 -42.47 -16.75 -7.44
CA GLU A 243 -42.42 -18.21 -7.43
C GLU A 243 -41.09 -18.73 -6.87
N ASP A 244 -39.97 -18.21 -7.37
CA ASP A 244 -38.61 -18.59 -7.00
C ASP A 244 -38.00 -17.62 -5.98
N TYR A 245 -38.25 -16.32 -6.15
CA TYR A 245 -37.71 -15.24 -5.34
C TYR A 245 -38.69 -14.06 -5.24
N THR A 246 -38.47 -13.13 -4.32
CA THR A 246 -39.09 -11.78 -4.37
C THR A 246 -37.99 -10.73 -4.43
N VAL A 247 -38.28 -9.58 -5.04
CA VAL A 247 -37.40 -8.41 -5.00
C VAL A 247 -38.14 -7.21 -4.43
N GLU A 248 -37.49 -6.49 -3.52
CA GLU A 248 -37.98 -5.23 -2.97
C GLU A 248 -36.95 -4.14 -3.25
N ILE A 249 -37.41 -2.99 -3.77
CA ILE A 249 -36.58 -1.83 -4.02
C ILE A 249 -37.07 -0.69 -3.13
N THR A 250 -36.23 -0.25 -2.20
CA THR A 250 -36.48 0.97 -1.42
C THR A 250 -35.64 2.11 -1.98
N LYS A 251 -36.13 3.35 -1.81
CA LYS A 251 -35.43 4.56 -2.26
C LYS A 251 -35.46 5.65 -1.19
N LYS A 252 -34.33 6.34 -1.00
CA LYS A 252 -34.16 7.49 -0.09
C LYS A 252 -33.38 8.58 -0.81
N SER A 253 -33.99 9.76 -0.99
CA SER A 253 -33.27 10.94 -1.48
C SER A 253 -32.47 11.55 -0.33
N MET A 254 -31.20 11.87 -0.58
CA MET A 254 -30.29 12.48 0.41
C MET A 254 -29.11 13.15 -0.29
N LEU A 255 -28.31 13.93 0.43
CA LEU A 255 -27.08 14.49 -0.11
C LEU A 255 -26.00 13.41 -0.18
N PHE A 256 -25.07 13.54 -1.12
CA PHE A 256 -23.94 12.62 -1.21
C PHE A 256 -23.07 12.64 0.05
N GLN A 257 -22.93 13.80 0.70
CA GLN A 257 -22.22 13.90 1.97
C GLN A 257 -22.83 13.01 3.05
N ASP A 258 -24.16 13.07 3.24
CA ASP A 258 -24.86 12.24 4.22
C ASP A 258 -24.65 10.75 3.90
N TYR A 259 -24.65 10.40 2.61
CA TYR A 259 -24.43 9.03 2.16
C TYR A 259 -23.01 8.58 2.43
N TYR A 260 -22.02 9.39 2.09
CA TYR A 260 -20.61 9.11 2.31
C TYR A 260 -20.33 8.89 3.81
N GLU A 261 -20.88 9.73 4.67
CA GLU A 261 -20.74 9.59 6.13
C GLU A 261 -21.42 8.31 6.65
N GLU A 262 -22.63 7.98 6.18
CA GLU A 262 -23.32 6.71 6.50
C GLU A 262 -22.53 5.49 5.99
N MET A 263 -22.06 5.52 4.74
CA MET A 263 -21.30 4.45 4.07
C MET A 263 -20.00 4.15 4.81
N VAL A 264 -19.23 5.19 5.10
CA VAL A 264 -17.97 5.05 5.85
C VAL A 264 -18.23 4.49 7.25
N ALA A 265 -19.27 4.97 7.94
CA ALA A 265 -19.60 4.50 9.28
C ALA A 265 -20.06 3.03 9.33
N ASP A 266 -20.74 2.56 8.29
CA ASP A 266 -21.26 1.20 8.18
C ASP A 266 -20.22 0.20 7.65
N SER A 267 -19.24 0.66 6.89
CA SER A 267 -18.23 -0.20 6.28
C SER A 267 -17.30 -0.82 7.33
N GLU A 268 -17.20 -2.15 7.32
CA GLU A 268 -16.20 -2.89 8.12
C GLU A 268 -14.77 -2.55 7.70
N TYR A 269 -14.58 -2.19 6.42
CA TYR A 269 -13.27 -1.83 5.88
C TYR A 269 -12.94 -0.36 6.13
N LEU A 270 -13.84 0.56 5.78
CA LEU A 270 -13.57 2.00 5.79
C LEU A 270 -13.76 2.61 7.18
N GLY A 271 -14.73 2.14 7.97
CA GLY A 271 -15.11 2.78 9.24
C GLY A 271 -14.01 2.75 10.32
N TYR A 272 -13.09 1.78 10.24
CA TYR A 272 -11.94 1.70 11.12
C TYR A 272 -10.85 2.74 10.83
N PHE A 273 -10.82 3.30 9.61
CA PHE A 273 -9.74 4.17 9.13
C PHE A 273 -10.17 5.61 8.80
N VAL A 274 -11.41 5.88 8.38
CA VAL A 274 -11.72 7.21 7.76
C VAL A 274 -12.27 8.23 8.77
N ILE A 275 -12.93 7.77 9.84
CA ILE A 275 -13.89 8.62 10.59
C ILE A 275 -13.22 9.63 11.53
N ASN A 276 -11.99 9.37 11.97
CA ASN A 276 -11.43 10.08 13.12
C ASN A 276 -10.40 11.17 12.77
N ASN A 277 -10.02 11.32 11.51
CA ASN A 277 -8.97 12.26 11.10
C ASN A 277 -9.29 12.92 9.74
N GLN A 278 -9.06 14.22 9.64
CA GLN A 278 -9.23 14.99 8.41
C GLN A 278 -8.32 14.51 7.28
N THR A 279 -7.07 14.13 7.58
CA THR A 279 -6.13 13.69 6.54
C THR A 279 -6.51 12.33 5.95
N GLU A 280 -7.03 11.42 6.76
CA GLU A 280 -7.61 10.16 6.31
C GLU A 280 -8.86 10.44 5.47
N ARG A 281 -9.77 11.30 5.93
CA ARG A 281 -10.94 11.71 5.13
C ARG A 281 -10.55 12.29 3.77
N ASN A 282 -9.55 13.16 3.71
CA ASN A 282 -9.05 13.72 2.44
C ASN A 282 -8.54 12.62 1.53
N PHE A 283 -7.78 11.68 2.08
CA PHE A 283 -7.24 10.55 1.34
C PHE A 283 -8.37 9.74 0.68
N PHE A 284 -9.40 9.34 1.41
CA PHE A 284 -10.52 8.58 0.83
C PHE A 284 -11.34 9.38 -0.16
N LEU A 285 -11.59 10.67 0.09
CA LEU A 285 -12.29 11.53 -0.84
C LEU A 285 -11.51 11.72 -2.15
N LYS A 286 -10.19 11.91 -2.08
CA LYS A 286 -9.32 11.99 -3.27
C LYS A 286 -9.41 10.71 -4.10
N ASN A 287 -9.26 9.55 -3.47
CA ASN A 287 -9.31 8.28 -4.20
C ASN A 287 -10.69 8.00 -4.82
N LEU A 288 -11.77 8.34 -4.11
CA LEU A 288 -13.13 8.28 -4.67
C LEU A 288 -13.31 9.25 -5.85
N ASP A 289 -12.75 10.45 -5.74
CA ASP A 289 -12.79 11.47 -6.78
C ASP A 289 -12.00 11.03 -8.03
N ASP A 290 -10.80 10.46 -7.82
CA ASP A 290 -9.97 9.89 -8.87
C ASP A 290 -10.68 8.72 -9.57
N ALA A 291 -11.31 7.82 -8.80
CA ALA A 291 -12.10 6.72 -9.34
C ALA A 291 -13.29 7.22 -10.19
N PHE A 292 -14.03 8.22 -9.70
CA PHE A 292 -15.10 8.86 -10.47
C PHE A 292 -14.62 9.71 -11.66
N GLY A 293 -13.33 10.01 -11.74
CA GLY A 293 -12.70 10.62 -12.91
C GLY A 293 -12.47 9.62 -14.04
N LEU A 294 -12.38 8.33 -13.73
CA LEU A 294 -12.11 7.25 -14.67
C LEU A 294 -13.38 6.47 -15.04
N GLU A 295 -14.23 6.19 -14.06
CA GLU A 295 -15.38 5.30 -14.19
C GLU A 295 -16.68 5.98 -13.74
N ARG A 296 -17.79 5.52 -14.30
CA ARG A 296 -19.15 6.00 -13.93
C ARG A 296 -19.79 5.15 -12.85
N LEU A 297 -19.35 3.89 -12.71
CA LEU A 297 -19.72 2.99 -11.64
C LEU A 297 -18.47 2.76 -10.80
N VAL A 298 -18.50 3.20 -9.54
CA VAL A 298 -17.45 2.95 -8.55
C VAL A 298 -18.03 2.08 -7.45
N THR A 299 -17.27 1.12 -6.97
CA THR A 299 -17.70 0.19 -5.93
C THR A 299 -16.94 0.40 -4.62
N GLU A 300 -17.49 -0.11 -3.52
CA GLU A 300 -16.76 -0.16 -2.24
C GLU A 300 -15.45 -0.95 -2.37
N ASP A 301 -15.42 -2.02 -3.18
CA ASP A 301 -14.21 -2.80 -3.43
C ASP A 301 -13.12 -1.97 -4.12
N ASP A 302 -13.50 -1.07 -5.05
CA ASP A 302 -12.55 -0.16 -5.70
C ASP A 302 -11.92 0.79 -4.67
N LEU A 303 -12.71 1.25 -3.68
CA LEU A 303 -12.17 2.05 -2.57
C LEU A 303 -11.32 1.23 -1.59
N ALA A 304 -11.76 0.01 -1.28
CA ALA A 304 -11.05 -0.88 -0.38
C ALA A 304 -9.69 -1.30 -0.94
N GLN A 305 -9.53 -1.37 -2.27
CA GLN A 305 -8.24 -1.67 -2.90
C GLN A 305 -7.12 -0.70 -2.44
N PHE A 306 -7.43 0.59 -2.29
CA PHE A 306 -6.45 1.58 -1.86
C PHE A 306 -5.92 1.32 -0.44
N LEU A 307 -6.64 0.57 0.39
CA LEU A 307 -6.16 0.16 1.72
C LEU A 307 -4.94 -0.76 1.63
N TYR A 308 -4.82 -1.55 0.55
CA TYR A 308 -3.75 -2.53 0.37
C TYR A 308 -2.55 -1.99 -0.40
N GLU A 309 -2.71 -0.87 -1.10
CA GLU A 309 -1.65 -0.25 -1.87
C GLU A 309 -0.59 0.38 -0.97
N GLU A 310 0.65 -0.07 -1.16
CA GLU A 310 1.83 0.55 -0.55
C GLU A 310 1.99 1.98 -1.06
N ARG A 311 2.27 2.90 -0.15
CA ARG A 311 2.38 4.33 -0.42
C ARG A 311 3.37 4.98 0.53
N LEU A 312 3.78 6.19 0.18
CA LEU A 312 4.51 7.06 1.10
C LEU A 312 3.54 7.65 2.13
N ILE A 313 3.85 7.44 3.40
CA ILE A 313 3.16 8.04 4.53
C ILE A 313 4.12 9.02 5.19
N PHE A 314 3.62 10.23 5.44
CA PHE A 314 4.38 11.34 6.01
C PHE A 314 3.94 11.56 7.44
N LEU A 315 4.80 11.21 8.40
CA LEU A 315 4.58 11.51 9.81
C LEU A 315 5.11 12.92 10.11
N TYR A 316 4.21 13.86 10.40
CA TYR A 316 4.51 15.26 10.69
C TYR A 316 4.44 15.53 12.19
N TYR A 317 5.46 16.19 12.73
CA TYR A 317 5.50 16.62 14.13
C TYR A 317 6.34 17.89 14.28
N GLU A 318 6.13 18.60 15.39
CA GLU A 318 6.87 19.82 15.71
C GLU A 318 7.70 19.61 16.97
N THR A 319 8.89 20.22 17.03
CA THR A 319 9.73 20.19 18.23
C THR A 319 10.39 21.55 18.45
N PRO A 320 10.16 22.18 19.63
CA PRO A 320 10.88 23.39 20.01
C PRO A 320 12.32 23.06 20.43
N PHE A 321 13.26 23.92 20.05
CA PHE A 321 14.66 23.88 20.44
C PHE A 321 15.11 25.25 20.94
N GLN A 322 15.66 25.32 22.13
CA GLN A 322 16.42 26.48 22.60
C GLN A 322 17.70 26.64 21.78
N ALA A 323 18.29 27.84 21.81
CA ALA A 323 19.56 28.11 21.15
C ALA A 323 20.66 27.16 21.67
N GLY A 324 21.32 26.43 20.76
CA GLY A 324 22.36 25.46 21.11
C GLY A 324 21.88 24.16 21.75
N GLU A 325 20.57 23.96 21.95
CA GLU A 325 20.00 22.78 22.60
C GLU A 325 20.19 21.52 21.76
N GLU A 326 20.47 20.41 22.45
CA GLU A 326 20.48 19.07 21.89
C GLU A 326 19.28 18.29 22.43
N LYS A 327 18.57 17.59 21.55
CA LYS A 327 17.44 16.73 21.90
C LYS A 327 17.59 15.35 21.28
N THR A 328 17.04 14.36 21.96
CA THR A 328 16.86 13.01 21.41
C THR A 328 15.45 12.88 20.85
N ILE A 329 15.33 12.55 19.57
CA ILE A 329 14.05 12.31 18.91
C ILE A 329 14.02 10.85 18.47
N SER A 330 13.02 10.09 18.90
CA SER A 330 12.82 8.69 18.52
C SER A 330 11.50 8.52 17.79
N ILE A 331 11.54 7.91 16.62
CA ILE A 331 10.35 7.56 15.83
C ILE A 331 10.32 6.06 15.69
N SER A 332 9.21 5.44 16.07
CA SER A 332 9.01 4.00 15.91
C SER A 332 7.72 3.68 15.17
N TYR A 333 7.76 2.68 14.29
CA TYR A 333 6.65 2.23 13.46
C TYR A 333 6.86 0.76 13.07
N GLU A 334 5.82 0.13 12.53
CA GLU A 334 5.89 -1.24 12.03
C GLU A 334 6.12 -1.25 10.52
N ALA A 335 7.10 -2.03 10.06
CA ALA A 335 7.41 -2.17 8.64
C ALA A 335 7.26 -3.64 8.20
N GLY A 336 6.53 -3.86 7.11
CA GLY A 336 6.44 -5.16 6.45
C GLY A 336 7.57 -5.36 5.44
N GLY A 337 8.00 -6.60 5.25
CA GLY A 337 8.96 -6.97 4.21
C GLY A 337 8.27 -7.47 2.95
N SER A 338 8.73 -7.03 1.79
CA SER A 338 8.25 -7.57 0.52
C SER A 338 8.63 -9.03 0.35
N MET A 339 7.63 -9.90 0.30
CA MET A 339 7.81 -11.34 0.11
C MET A 339 8.20 -11.68 -1.35
N ASP A 340 9.25 -12.48 -1.52
CA ASP A 340 9.57 -13.14 -2.79
C ASP A 340 9.79 -14.65 -2.59
N ARG A 341 9.04 -15.47 -3.33
CA ARG A 341 9.14 -16.94 -3.32
C ARG A 341 9.50 -17.52 -4.70
N ARG A 342 10.04 -16.72 -5.61
CA ARG A 342 10.37 -17.13 -6.99
C ARG A 342 11.64 -17.97 -7.07
N SER A 343 12.57 -17.78 -6.13
CA SER A 343 13.91 -18.36 -6.14
C SER A 343 14.15 -19.45 -5.09
N SER A 344 13.20 -19.74 -4.21
CA SER A 344 13.33 -20.69 -3.10
C SER A 344 11.97 -21.24 -2.66
N LYS A 345 11.98 -22.37 -1.93
CA LYS A 345 10.77 -22.94 -1.33
C LYS A 345 10.23 -22.06 -0.20
N ASP A 346 11.12 -21.61 0.67
CA ASP A 346 10.81 -20.62 1.70
C ASP A 346 10.96 -19.21 1.12
N PRO A 347 10.12 -18.25 1.53
CA PRO A 347 10.17 -16.87 1.04
C PRO A 347 11.39 -16.10 1.56
N THR A 348 11.88 -15.17 0.76
CA THR A 348 12.74 -14.07 1.21
C THR A 348 11.90 -12.83 1.48
N TYR A 349 12.37 -11.95 2.37
CA TYR A 349 11.69 -10.69 2.69
C TYR A 349 12.64 -9.52 2.54
N THR A 350 12.28 -8.55 1.72
CA THR A 350 13.08 -7.34 1.48
C THR A 350 12.47 -6.16 2.20
N PHE A 351 13.30 -5.47 2.99
CA PHE A 351 12.97 -4.27 3.74
C PHE A 351 13.68 -3.07 3.14
N GLU A 352 13.02 -1.92 3.22
CA GLU A 352 13.46 -0.68 2.63
C GLU A 352 13.35 0.46 3.66
N TYR A 353 14.28 1.38 3.60
CA TYR A 353 14.31 2.55 4.45
C TYR A 353 14.91 3.74 3.71
N LEU A 354 14.16 4.84 3.74
CA LEU A 354 14.51 6.08 3.10
C LEU A 354 15.57 6.78 3.92
N LEU A 355 16.81 6.58 3.54
CA LEU A 355 17.89 7.44 3.96
C LEU A 355 17.75 8.81 3.30
N SER A 356 17.27 9.06 2.09
CA SER A 356 17.27 10.44 1.52
C SER A 356 16.91 11.69 2.36
N PRO A 357 15.84 11.72 3.16
CA PRO A 357 15.27 12.96 3.72
C PRO A 357 16.20 13.86 4.58
N ALA A 358 17.17 13.36 5.32
CA ALA A 358 18.00 14.14 6.24
C ALA A 358 19.11 14.85 5.48
N GLY A 359 19.18 14.58 4.16
CA GLY A 359 19.81 15.41 3.14
C GLY A 359 19.54 16.88 3.32
N TYR A 360 18.38 17.20 3.89
CA TYR A 360 17.85 18.54 4.02
C TYR A 360 18.15 19.22 5.37
N PHE A 361 18.73 18.52 6.34
CA PHE A 361 19.27 19.19 7.52
C PHE A 361 20.64 19.81 7.23
N LYS A 362 21.06 20.75 8.08
CA LYS A 362 22.31 21.51 7.91
C LYS A 362 23.55 20.63 7.76
N ASP A 363 23.59 19.55 8.54
CA ASP A 363 24.71 18.61 8.62
C ASP A 363 24.20 17.30 9.23
N PHE A 364 24.84 16.19 8.90
CA PHE A 364 24.55 14.88 9.46
C PHE A 364 25.83 14.12 9.77
N LYS A 365 25.85 13.49 10.94
CA LYS A 365 26.97 12.69 11.41
C LYS A 365 26.50 11.37 11.99
N ASN A 366 27.29 10.33 11.79
CA ASN A 366 27.19 9.05 12.49
C ASN A 366 25.83 8.35 12.35
N LEU A 367 25.73 7.45 11.37
CA LEU A 367 24.65 6.48 11.28
C LEU A 367 25.10 5.13 11.86
N THR A 368 24.36 4.61 12.83
CA THR A 368 24.48 3.22 13.29
C THR A 368 23.25 2.44 12.88
N LEU A 369 23.43 1.44 12.02
CA LEU A 369 22.39 0.52 11.58
C LEU A 369 22.45 -0.78 12.38
N ARG A 370 21.29 -1.26 12.85
CA ARG A 370 21.14 -2.53 13.55
C ARG A 370 19.97 -3.31 12.97
N VAL A 371 20.21 -4.57 12.64
CA VAL A 371 19.16 -5.54 12.33
C VAL A 371 19.24 -6.63 13.39
N LEU A 372 18.16 -6.81 14.15
CA LEU A 372 18.00 -7.85 15.16
C LEU A 372 17.12 -8.95 14.55
N PRO A 373 17.70 -10.00 13.96
CA PRO A 373 16.94 -11.02 13.25
C PRO A 373 16.12 -11.88 14.22
N SER A 374 15.08 -12.51 13.68
CA SER A 374 14.26 -13.48 14.41
C SER A 374 14.78 -14.90 14.23
N GLU A 375 14.35 -15.85 15.06
CA GLU A 375 14.72 -17.27 14.91
C GLU A 375 14.21 -17.85 13.57
N GLY A 376 13.08 -17.35 13.07
CA GLY A 376 12.50 -17.82 11.81
C GLY A 376 13.27 -17.40 10.57
N TYR A 377 13.90 -16.23 10.61
CA TYR A 377 14.67 -15.62 9.53
C TYR A 377 15.97 -15.01 10.06
N PRO A 378 16.98 -15.82 10.41
CA PRO A 378 18.15 -15.33 11.13
C PRO A 378 19.26 -14.74 10.24
N TYR A 379 19.06 -14.70 8.91
CA TYR A 379 20.11 -14.31 7.97
C TYR A 379 19.71 -13.12 7.09
N VAL A 380 20.57 -12.10 7.09
CA VAL A 380 20.57 -11.07 6.04
C VAL A 380 21.45 -11.58 4.90
N ILE A 381 20.85 -11.85 3.75
CA ILE A 381 21.51 -12.48 2.59
C ILE A 381 21.89 -11.48 1.50
N SER A 382 21.36 -10.27 1.56
CA SER A 382 21.68 -9.16 0.67
C SER A 382 21.44 -7.84 1.40
N SER A 383 22.27 -6.83 1.13
CA SER A 383 22.10 -5.47 1.65
C SER A 383 22.73 -4.46 0.70
N SER A 384 22.09 -3.31 0.51
CA SER A 384 22.64 -2.18 -0.25
C SER A 384 23.81 -1.52 0.48
N LEU A 385 23.84 -1.64 1.82
CA LEU A 385 24.88 -1.11 2.70
C LEU A 385 25.65 -2.24 3.40
N PRO A 386 26.95 -2.06 3.68
CA PRO A 386 27.75 -3.07 4.38
C PRO A 386 27.23 -3.27 5.81
N LEU A 387 26.91 -4.53 6.15
CA LEU A 387 26.47 -4.94 7.47
C LEU A 387 27.34 -6.11 7.96
N ASP A 388 27.92 -5.97 9.15
CA ASP A 388 28.71 -7.01 9.79
C ASP A 388 27.85 -7.84 10.74
N LYS A 389 27.79 -9.16 10.53
CA LYS A 389 27.21 -10.09 11.49
C LYS A 389 28.08 -10.17 12.74
N LYS A 390 27.48 -9.92 13.91
CA LYS A 390 28.11 -10.00 15.23
C LYS A 390 27.91 -11.39 15.85
N GLU A 391 28.67 -11.69 16.90
CA GLU A 391 28.63 -13.01 17.57
C GLU A 391 27.26 -13.35 18.16
N ASN A 392 26.50 -12.33 18.59
CA ASN A 392 25.13 -12.45 19.08
C ASN A 392 24.08 -12.64 17.97
N GLY A 393 24.47 -12.68 16.69
CA GLY A 393 23.58 -12.84 15.54
C GLY A 393 23.01 -11.54 14.96
N GLU A 394 23.23 -10.40 15.62
CA GLU A 394 22.86 -9.07 15.12
C GLU A 394 23.71 -8.68 13.90
N TYR A 395 23.14 -7.92 12.97
CA TYR A 395 23.88 -7.30 11.88
C TYR A 395 24.03 -5.80 12.16
N VAL A 396 25.27 -5.28 12.11
CA VAL A 396 25.56 -3.87 12.42
C VAL A 396 26.35 -3.21 11.29
N GLY A 397 25.91 -2.02 10.89
CA GLY A 397 26.68 -1.10 10.04
C GLY A 397 26.95 0.20 10.78
N VAL A 398 28.14 0.78 10.60
CA VAL A 398 28.51 2.08 11.18
C VAL A 398 29.08 2.96 10.08
N PHE A 399 28.54 4.16 9.95
CA PHE A 399 28.90 5.11 8.90
C PHE A 399 29.14 6.49 9.51
N ASP A 400 30.32 7.06 9.30
CA ASP A 400 30.68 8.39 9.83
C ASP A 400 29.85 9.50 9.19
N THR A 401 29.56 9.31 7.91
CA THR A 401 28.68 10.14 7.11
C THR A 401 27.54 9.30 6.62
N LEU A 402 26.61 9.98 6.00
CA LEU A 402 25.36 9.41 5.60
C LEU A 402 25.48 8.74 4.24
N PRO A 403 24.99 7.49 4.06
CA PRO A 403 25.22 6.76 2.82
C PRO A 403 24.57 7.40 1.58
N GLU A 404 25.16 7.15 0.41
CA GLU A 404 24.67 7.70 -0.86
C GLU A 404 23.41 6.99 -1.37
N LYS A 405 23.09 5.79 -0.89
CA LYS A 405 21.96 4.98 -1.36
C LYS A 405 20.97 4.76 -0.23
N GLU A 406 19.71 4.54 -0.60
CA GLU A 406 18.69 4.05 0.32
C GLU A 406 19.09 2.70 0.91
N LEU A 407 18.65 2.42 2.13
CA LEU A 407 18.88 1.13 2.76
C LEU A 407 17.85 0.14 2.22
N THR A 408 18.34 -0.94 1.62
CA THR A 408 17.54 -2.11 1.28
C THR A 408 18.28 -3.33 1.80
N PHE A 409 17.61 -4.24 2.50
CA PHE A 409 18.20 -5.52 2.90
C PHE A 409 17.20 -6.65 2.80
N THR A 410 17.69 -7.86 2.54
CA THR A 410 16.86 -9.05 2.33
C THR A 410 17.18 -10.10 3.37
N MET A 411 16.14 -10.58 4.05
CA MET A 411 16.20 -11.63 5.05
C MET A 411 15.78 -12.99 4.47
N TYR A 412 16.40 -14.05 4.98
CA TYR A 412 16.09 -15.43 4.61
C TYR A 412 16.32 -16.39 5.78
N ARG A 413 15.71 -17.57 5.71
CA ARG A 413 15.84 -18.62 6.73
C ARG A 413 17.22 -19.27 6.76
N GLU A 414 17.94 -19.25 5.63
CA GLU A 414 19.28 -19.85 5.50
C GLU A 414 20.32 -18.79 5.11
N GLU A 415 21.62 -19.08 5.28
CA GLU A 415 22.71 -18.13 4.96
C GLU A 415 22.78 -17.73 3.48
N LYS A 416 22.23 -18.55 2.59
CA LYS A 416 22.20 -18.30 1.15
C LYS A 416 21.13 -19.15 0.48
N ILE A 417 20.63 -18.66 -0.65
CA ILE A 417 19.78 -19.43 -1.54
C ILE A 417 20.66 -20.41 -2.34
N THR A 418 20.51 -21.70 -2.10
CA THR A 418 21.27 -22.75 -2.80
C THR A 418 20.64 -23.12 -4.15
N LEU A 419 21.37 -23.89 -4.96
CA LEU A 419 20.82 -24.44 -6.21
C LEU A 419 19.65 -25.40 -5.95
N VAL A 420 19.69 -26.14 -4.83
CA VAL A 420 18.59 -27.04 -4.43
C VAL A 420 17.34 -26.21 -4.14
N ASP A 421 17.46 -25.13 -3.38
CA ASP A 421 16.34 -24.23 -3.08
C ASP A 421 15.70 -23.67 -4.35
N ARG A 422 16.52 -23.27 -5.33
CA ARG A 422 16.04 -22.79 -6.63
C ARG A 422 15.29 -23.87 -7.40
N THR A 423 15.79 -25.10 -7.39
CA THR A 423 15.10 -26.23 -8.04
C THR A 423 13.80 -26.59 -7.34
N GLU A 424 13.75 -26.56 -6.01
CA GLU A 424 12.52 -26.79 -5.23
C GLU A 424 11.50 -25.66 -5.43
N GLY A 425 11.95 -24.40 -5.48
CA GLY A 425 11.10 -23.25 -5.82
C GLY A 425 10.50 -23.38 -7.22
N PHE A 426 11.31 -23.77 -8.21
CA PHE A 426 10.84 -24.04 -9.56
C PHE A 426 9.83 -25.20 -9.61
N LEU A 427 10.11 -26.32 -8.93
CA LEU A 427 9.23 -27.49 -8.89
C LEU A 427 7.90 -27.18 -8.20
N SER A 428 7.92 -26.49 -7.06
CA SER A 428 6.71 -26.13 -6.30
C SER A 428 5.82 -25.17 -7.08
N ARG A 429 6.38 -24.16 -7.74
CA ARG A 429 5.63 -23.24 -8.61
C ARG A 429 4.97 -23.95 -9.78
N ASN A 430 5.67 -24.88 -10.40
CA ASN A 430 5.20 -25.58 -11.59
C ASN A 430 4.45 -26.88 -11.25
N LEU A 431 4.25 -27.23 -9.98
CA LEU A 431 3.66 -28.50 -9.58
C LEU A 431 2.28 -28.70 -10.21
N TYR A 432 1.42 -27.69 -10.20
CA TYR A 432 0.11 -27.75 -10.85
C TYR A 432 0.21 -27.88 -12.36
N ALA A 433 1.15 -27.18 -13.00
CA ALA A 433 1.42 -27.32 -14.43
C ALA A 433 1.94 -28.73 -14.78
N PHE A 434 2.77 -29.34 -13.92
CA PHE A 434 3.26 -30.70 -14.06
C PHE A 434 2.18 -31.75 -13.82
N LEU A 435 1.31 -31.57 -12.82
CA LEU A 435 0.16 -32.44 -12.57
C LEU A 435 -0.83 -32.36 -13.74
N PHE A 436 -1.09 -31.16 -14.25
CA PHE A 436 -1.99 -30.96 -15.38
C PHE A 436 -1.42 -31.52 -16.68
N SER A 437 -0.16 -31.21 -17.02
CA SER A 437 0.49 -31.79 -18.21
C SER A 437 0.70 -33.30 -18.09
N GLY A 438 0.98 -33.83 -16.89
CA GLY A 438 1.03 -35.25 -16.61
C GLY A 438 -0.32 -35.95 -16.80
N ALA A 439 -1.41 -35.34 -16.32
CA ALA A 439 -2.77 -35.84 -16.55
C ALA A 439 -3.14 -35.83 -18.04
N VAL A 440 -2.83 -34.75 -18.76
CA VAL A 440 -3.02 -34.65 -20.22
C VAL A 440 -2.21 -35.72 -20.95
N PHE A 441 -0.95 -35.95 -20.55
CA PHE A 441 -0.10 -36.99 -21.12
C PHE A 441 -0.65 -38.39 -20.86
N LEU A 442 -1.16 -38.68 -19.67
CA LEU A 442 -1.79 -39.97 -19.34
C LEU A 442 -3.07 -40.20 -20.15
N VAL A 443 -3.90 -39.17 -20.35
CA VAL A 443 -5.08 -39.24 -21.22
C VAL A 443 -4.66 -39.52 -22.67
N PHE A 444 -3.63 -38.85 -23.17
CA PHE A 444 -3.08 -39.11 -24.50
C PHE A 444 -2.56 -40.54 -24.65
N LEU A 445 -1.83 -41.05 -23.65
CA LEU A 445 -1.32 -42.42 -23.64
C LEU A 445 -2.48 -43.45 -23.63
N ALA A 446 -3.51 -43.22 -22.82
CA ALA A 446 -4.70 -44.06 -22.78
C ALA A 446 -5.43 -44.06 -24.13
N ALA A 447 -5.58 -42.89 -24.77
CA ALA A 447 -6.17 -42.78 -26.11
C ALA A 447 -5.35 -43.54 -27.18
N LEU A 448 -4.02 -43.51 -27.10
CA LEU A 448 -3.15 -44.31 -27.97
C LEU A 448 -3.36 -45.81 -27.76
N VAL A 449 -3.38 -46.29 -26.51
CA VAL A 449 -3.61 -47.71 -26.20
C VAL A 449 -4.98 -48.17 -26.70
N VAL A 450 -6.03 -47.38 -26.47
CA VAL A 450 -7.39 -47.67 -27.00
C VAL A 450 -7.37 -47.67 -28.53
N GLY A 451 -6.72 -46.71 -29.18
CA GLY A 451 -6.59 -46.63 -30.63
C GLY A 451 -5.85 -47.84 -31.23
N PHE A 452 -4.77 -48.29 -30.60
CA PHE A 452 -4.05 -49.50 -31.00
C PHE A 452 -4.88 -50.77 -30.76
N GLY A 453 -5.62 -50.84 -29.65
CA GLY A 453 -6.55 -51.94 -29.35
C GLY A 453 -7.67 -52.04 -30.39
N ILE A 454 -8.31 -50.92 -30.75
CA ILE A 454 -9.34 -50.86 -31.80
C ILE A 454 -8.76 -51.28 -33.15
N ARG A 455 -7.57 -50.78 -33.54
CA ARG A 455 -6.89 -51.19 -34.78
C ARG A 455 -6.54 -52.69 -34.78
N GLY A 456 -6.12 -53.23 -33.64
CA GLY A 456 -5.87 -54.66 -33.44
C GLY A 456 -7.14 -55.50 -33.64
N LEU A 457 -8.25 -55.11 -33.02
CA LEU A 457 -9.56 -55.75 -33.18
C LEU A 457 -10.08 -55.70 -34.62
N ILE A 458 -9.90 -54.57 -35.33
CA ILE A 458 -10.27 -54.43 -36.74
C ILE A 458 -9.41 -55.35 -37.61
N ARG A 459 -8.10 -55.45 -37.38
CA ARG A 459 -7.21 -56.37 -38.10
C ARG A 459 -7.53 -57.83 -37.83
N PHE A 460 -7.82 -58.20 -36.58
CA PHE A 460 -8.21 -59.56 -36.20
C PHE A 460 -9.53 -59.99 -36.86
N LYS A 461 -10.55 -59.12 -36.87
CA LYS A 461 -11.81 -59.38 -37.59
C LYS A 461 -11.63 -59.51 -39.10
N ARG A 462 -10.61 -58.85 -39.69
CA ARG A 462 -10.29 -58.93 -41.12
C ARG A 462 -9.52 -60.19 -41.51
N HIS A 463 -8.90 -60.87 -40.55
CA HIS A 463 -8.16 -62.11 -40.79
C HIS A 463 -9.02 -63.37 -40.56
N ASN A 464 -10.11 -63.25 -39.78
CA ASN A 464 -11.11 -64.29 -39.54
C ASN A 464 -12.34 -64.21 -40.49
N ARG A 465 -12.23 -63.45 -41.57
CA ARG A 465 -13.10 -63.52 -42.75
C ARG A 465 -12.23 -63.94 -43.93
#